data_AF-A0A645F7W4-F1
#
_entry.id   AF-A0A645F7W4-F1
#
_cell.length_a   1.000
_cell.length_b   1.000
_cell.length_c   1.000
_cell.angle_alpha   90.00
_cell.angle_beta   90.00
_cell.angle_gamma   90.00
#
_symmetry.space_group_name_H-M   'P 1'
#
loop_
_entity.id
_entity.type
_entity.pdbx_description
1 polymer ?
#
loop_
_entity_poly.entity_id
_entity_poly.type
_entity_poly.pdbx_seq_one_letter_code
_entity_poly.pdbx_strand_id
1 'polypeptide(L)'
;MYAIVGLTIVCVALMYAFVRSKYGRAIKAIRDDEIASEAAGINTTYYKVLAFTVSAFFAGVAGAVFAHRGLGTLQTSDFTFVKSTEYVLMVVLGGMGSLTGSIISAVVLSILPEALRAFAQYRMLIYAFLLVLMMLFRPIGLCGTWEFSLLDTLRGIRGHKPKKPQAPAAVKREEVSEDA
;
A
#
# COMPACT_ATOMS: atom_id res chain seq x y z
N MET A 1 0.92 -6.75 -25.81
CA MET A 1 1.76 -5.98 -24.85
C MET A 1 1.08 -4.68 -24.45
N TYR A 2 0.66 -3.84 -25.40
CA TYR A 2 -0.05 -2.57 -25.13
C TYR A 2 -1.33 -2.72 -24.29
N ALA A 3 -2.15 -3.75 -24.54
CA ALA A 3 -3.36 -4.01 -23.75
C ALA A 3 -3.08 -4.28 -22.26
N ILE A 4 -1.97 -4.95 -21.94
CA ILE A 4 -1.58 -5.28 -20.56
C ILE A 4 -1.11 -4.02 -19.84
N VAL A 5 -0.25 -3.22 -20.50
CA VAL A 5 0.22 -1.95 -19.93
C VAL A 5 -0.95 -1.01 -19.68
N GLY A 6 -1.89 -0.91 -20.63
CA GLY A 6 -3.13 -0.15 -20.47
C GLY A 6 -3.97 -0.62 -19.29
N LEU A 7 -4.17 -1.93 -19.15
CA LEU A 7 -4.90 -2.51 -18.02
C LEU A 7 -4.19 -2.24 -16.69
N THR A 8 -2.87 -2.37 -16.61
CA THR A 8 -2.10 -2.06 -15.39
C THR A 8 -2.27 -0.60 -14.98
N ILE A 9 -2.19 0.34 -15.94
CA ILE A 9 -2.38 1.77 -15.67
C ILE A 9 -3.79 2.03 -15.15
N VAL A 10 -4.82 1.41 -15.75
CA VAL A 10 -6.21 1.53 -15.30
C VAL A 10 -6.36 0.97 -13.88
N CYS A 11 -5.80 -0.21 -13.58
CA CYS A 11 -5.85 -0.79 -12.23
C CYS A 11 -5.18 0.11 -11.19
N VAL A 12 -4.01 0.68 -11.50
CA VAL A 12 -3.31 1.62 -10.61
C VAL A 12 -4.14 2.89 -10.41
N ALA A 13 -4.74 3.44 -11.46
CA ALA A 13 -5.59 4.62 -11.37
C ALA A 13 -6.85 4.36 -10.50
N LEU A 14 -7.49 3.20 -10.67
CA LEU A 14 -8.63 2.78 -9.87
C LEU A 14 -8.25 2.59 -8.40
N MET A 15 -7.12 1.95 -8.11
CA MET A 15 -6.62 1.81 -6.74
C MET A 15 -6.34 3.19 -6.12
N TYR A 16 -5.72 4.10 -6.87
CA TYR A 16 -5.44 5.44 -6.38
C TYR A 16 -6.73 6.22 -6.07
N ALA A 17 -7.74 6.12 -6.93
CA ALA A 17 -9.05 6.71 -6.70
C ALA A 17 -9.77 6.10 -5.48
N PHE A 18 -9.65 4.77 -5.30
CA PHE A 18 -10.25 4.04 -4.19
C PHE A 18 -9.65 4.42 -2.84
N VAL A 19 -8.32 4.48 -2.73
CA VAL A 19 -7.60 4.88 -1.50
C VAL A 19 -7.99 6.29 -1.08
N ARG A 20 -8.18 7.21 -2.03
CA ARG A 20 -8.56 8.60 -1.75
C ARG A 20 -10.07 8.78 -1.52
N SER A 21 -10.88 7.75 -1.74
CA SER A 21 -12.33 7.79 -1.53
C SER A 21 -12.70 7.77 -0.04
N LYS A 22 -13.99 7.93 0.27
CA LYS A 22 -14.53 7.82 1.65
C LYS A 22 -14.23 6.43 2.24
N TYR A 23 -14.36 5.38 1.42
CA TYR A 23 -14.11 4.00 1.82
C TYR A 23 -12.64 3.75 2.20
N GLY A 24 -11.69 4.24 1.42
CA GLY A 24 -10.26 4.10 1.72
C GLY A 24 -9.85 4.80 3.02
N ARG A 25 -10.42 5.97 3.32
CA ARG A 25 -10.18 6.67 4.59
C ARG A 25 -10.75 5.92 5.79
N ALA A 26 -11.93 5.32 5.65
CA ALA A 26 -12.51 4.49 6.72
C ALA A 26 -11.65 3.27 7.01
N ILE A 27 -11.13 2.59 5.97
CA ILE A 27 -10.21 1.44 6.13
C ILE A 27 -8.91 1.87 6.82
N LYS A 28 -8.38 3.06 6.51
CA LYS A 28 -7.18 3.60 7.16
C LYS A 28 -7.42 3.88 8.66
N ALA A 29 -8.59 4.42 9.02
CA ALA A 29 -8.96 4.64 10.43
C ALA A 29 -9.04 3.30 11.21
N ILE A 30 -9.65 2.27 10.60
CA ILE A 30 -9.74 0.93 11.21
C ILE A 30 -8.35 0.32 11.43
N ARG A 31 -7.38 0.61 10.54
CA ARG A 31 -5.99 0.13 10.68
C ARG A 31 -5.24 0.81 11.82
N ASP A 32 -5.55 2.07 12.11
CA ASP A 32 -4.87 2.83 13.16
C ASP A 32 -5.42 2.44 14.54
N ASP A 33 -6.74 2.37 14.71
CA ASP A 33 -7.40 1.82 15.91
C ASP A 33 -8.80 1.30 15.56
N GLU A 34 -8.98 -0.01 15.68
CA GLU A 34 -10.25 -0.69 15.39
C GLU A 34 -11.32 -0.35 16.43
N ILE A 35 -10.96 -0.30 17.71
CA ILE A 35 -11.89 -0.07 18.82
C ILE A 35 -12.41 1.37 18.76
N ALA A 36 -11.53 2.33 18.49
CA ALA A 36 -11.93 3.73 18.32
C ALA A 36 -12.81 3.95 17.08
N SER A 37 -12.55 3.22 15.99
CA SER A 37 -13.34 3.29 14.77
C SER A 37 -14.76 2.73 14.96
N GLU A 38 -14.88 1.62 15.71
CA GLU A 38 -16.18 1.04 16.06
C GLU A 38 -16.99 1.97 16.97
N ALA A 39 -16.34 2.59 17.97
CA ALA A 39 -16.96 3.59 18.84
C ALA A 39 -17.43 4.86 18.07
N ALA A 40 -16.76 5.21 16.97
CA ALA A 40 -17.15 6.30 16.09
C ALA A 40 -18.34 5.95 15.15
N GLY A 41 -18.91 4.73 15.25
CA GLY A 41 -20.05 4.28 14.46
C GLY A 41 -19.69 3.73 13.07
N ILE A 42 -18.42 3.40 12.82
CA ILE A 42 -17.98 2.79 11.57
C ILE A 42 -18.15 1.27 11.69
N ASN A 43 -18.91 0.66 10.78
CA ASN A 43 -19.06 -0.81 10.75
C ASN A 43 -17.77 -1.49 10.27
N THR A 44 -16.90 -1.87 11.21
CA THR A 44 -15.56 -2.45 10.95
C THR A 44 -15.63 -3.70 10.07
N THR A 45 -16.59 -4.60 10.34
CA THR A 45 -16.82 -5.83 9.58
C THR A 45 -17.08 -5.57 8.10
N TYR A 46 -17.98 -4.63 7.78
CA TYR A 46 -18.31 -4.30 6.39
C TYR A 46 -17.08 -3.78 5.63
N TYR A 47 -16.30 -2.88 6.23
CA TYR A 47 -15.12 -2.30 5.59
C TYR A 47 -13.98 -3.33 5.45
N LYS A 48 -13.83 -4.29 6.38
CA LYS A 48 -12.87 -5.39 6.26
C LYS A 48 -13.22 -6.32 5.09
N VAL A 49 -14.49 -6.72 4.98
CA VAL A 49 -14.97 -7.56 3.86
C VAL A 49 -14.81 -6.82 2.53
N LEU A 50 -15.13 -5.52 2.49
CA LEU A 50 -14.96 -4.70 1.31
C LEU A 50 -13.48 -4.59 0.88
N ALA A 51 -12.56 -4.37 1.84
CA ALA A 51 -11.13 -4.34 1.57
C ALA A 51 -10.62 -5.68 1.01
N PHE A 52 -11.11 -6.80 1.57
CA PHE A 52 -10.78 -8.15 1.09
C PHE A 52 -11.29 -8.39 -0.33
N THR A 53 -12.57 -8.09 -0.61
CA THR A 53 -13.17 -8.27 -1.94
C THR A 53 -12.46 -7.45 -3.01
N VAL A 54 -12.12 -6.19 -2.71
CA VAL A 54 -11.38 -5.33 -3.64
C VAL A 54 -9.99 -5.90 -3.92
N SER A 55 -9.30 -6.39 -2.88
CA SER A 55 -7.98 -7.04 -3.04
C SER A 55 -8.06 -8.31 -3.88
N ALA A 56 -9.06 -9.16 -3.63
CA ALA A 56 -9.29 -10.39 -4.39
C ALA A 56 -9.60 -10.11 -5.86
N PHE A 57 -10.36 -9.05 -6.15
CA PHE A 57 -10.63 -8.62 -7.53
C PHE A 57 -9.34 -8.28 -8.28
N PHE A 58 -8.46 -7.45 -7.69
CA PHE A 58 -7.18 -7.09 -8.33
C PHE A 58 -6.24 -8.30 -8.45
N ALA A 59 -6.22 -9.19 -7.46
CA ALA A 59 -5.45 -10.44 -7.53
C ALA A 59 -5.95 -11.34 -8.67
N GLY A 60 -7.27 -11.44 -8.87
CA GLY A 60 -7.87 -12.18 -9.98
C GLY A 60 -7.52 -11.59 -11.34
N VAL A 61 -7.57 -10.27 -11.48
CA VAL A 61 -7.15 -9.58 -12.72
C VAL A 61 -5.67 -9.84 -13.01
N ALA A 62 -4.81 -9.75 -12.00
CA ALA A 62 -3.38 -10.05 -12.14
C ALA A 62 -3.14 -11.50 -12.58
N GLY A 63 -3.86 -12.46 -12.00
CA GLY A 63 -3.80 -13.88 -12.39
C GLY A 63 -4.29 -14.13 -13.82
N ALA A 64 -5.38 -13.49 -14.25
CA ALA A 64 -5.89 -13.58 -15.61
C ALA A 64 -4.87 -13.05 -16.64
N VAL A 65 -4.21 -11.93 -16.32
CA VAL A 65 -3.12 -11.37 -17.15
C VAL A 65 -1.93 -12.32 -17.20
N PHE A 66 -1.57 -12.94 -16.07
CA PHE A 66 -0.50 -13.94 -16.01
C PHE A 66 -0.81 -15.16 -16.87
N ALA A 67 -2.02 -15.70 -16.79
CA ALA A 67 -2.47 -16.82 -17.63
C ALA A 67 -2.48 -16.47 -19.12
N HIS A 68 -2.81 -15.23 -19.49
CA HIS A 68 -2.77 -14.79 -20.89
C HIS A 68 -1.34 -14.68 -21.43
N ARG A 69 -0.32 -14.50 -20.57
CA ARG A 69 1.09 -14.41 -20.98
C ARG A 69 1.70 -15.77 -21.32
N GLY A 70 1.35 -16.81 -20.57
CA GLY A 70 1.74 -18.18 -20.89
C GLY A 70 0.72 -18.74 -21.89
N LEU A 71 1.07 -18.79 -23.18
CA LEU A 71 0.25 -19.25 -24.30
C LEU A 71 -0.29 -20.71 -24.14
N GLY A 72 -1.15 -20.95 -23.14
CA GLY A 72 -1.76 -22.25 -22.84
C GLY A 72 -0.93 -23.22 -21.99
N THR A 73 0.34 -22.92 -21.67
CA THR A 73 1.21 -23.80 -20.86
C THR A 73 1.52 -23.19 -19.51
N LEU A 74 0.72 -23.54 -18.50
CA LEU A 74 1.05 -23.24 -17.11
C LEU A 74 2.12 -24.26 -16.65
N GLN A 75 3.38 -23.82 -16.61
CA GLN A 75 4.43 -24.64 -16.01
C GLN A 75 4.35 -24.53 -14.48
N THR A 76 4.29 -25.68 -13.81
CA THR A 76 4.25 -25.74 -12.33
C THR A 76 5.50 -25.15 -11.68
N SER A 77 6.60 -25.00 -12.43
CA SER A 77 7.83 -24.38 -11.98
C SER A 77 7.69 -22.89 -11.64
N ASP A 78 6.75 -22.18 -12.25
CA ASP A 78 6.57 -20.74 -12.00
C ASP A 78 5.83 -20.46 -10.68
N PHE A 79 5.10 -21.44 -10.16
CA PHE A 79 4.37 -21.36 -8.89
C PHE A 79 5.19 -21.89 -7.71
N THR A 80 6.40 -21.35 -7.56
CA THR A 80 7.30 -21.72 -6.45
C THR A 80 7.15 -20.76 -5.27
N PHE A 81 7.41 -21.22 -4.04
CA PHE A 81 7.44 -20.38 -2.82
C PHE A 81 8.38 -19.16 -2.93
N VAL A 82 9.43 -19.27 -3.73
CA VAL A 82 10.33 -18.15 -4.03
C VAL A 82 9.57 -16.99 -4.69
N LYS A 83 8.60 -17.27 -5.56
CA LYS A 83 7.79 -16.25 -6.23
C LYS A 83 6.77 -15.58 -5.31
N SER A 84 6.15 -16.30 -4.38
CA SER A 84 5.28 -15.67 -3.37
C SER A 84 6.07 -14.76 -2.44
N THR A 85 7.27 -15.20 -2.02
CA THR A 85 8.18 -14.40 -1.20
C THR A 85 8.64 -13.14 -1.93
N GLU A 86 8.91 -13.22 -3.23
CA GLU A 86 9.26 -12.09 -4.08
C GLU A 86 8.15 -11.01 -4.08
N TYR A 87 6.88 -11.41 -4.23
CA TYR A 87 5.76 -10.46 -4.14
C TYR A 87 5.62 -9.81 -2.76
N VAL A 88 5.80 -10.58 -1.68
CA VAL A 88 5.80 -10.03 -0.31
C VAL A 88 6.96 -9.05 -0.13
N LEU A 89 8.14 -9.38 -0.63
CA LEU A 89 9.32 -8.51 -0.56
C LEU A 89 9.08 -7.17 -1.28
N MET A 90 8.47 -7.20 -2.47
CA MET A 90 8.09 -5.97 -3.20
C MET A 90 7.22 -5.03 -2.35
N VAL A 91 6.21 -5.57 -1.66
CA VAL A 91 5.30 -4.79 -0.81
C VAL A 91 5.98 -4.33 0.48
N VAL A 92 6.75 -5.20 1.14
CA VAL A 92 7.44 -4.87 2.40
C VAL A 92 8.49 -3.77 2.19
N LEU A 93 9.29 -3.86 1.13
CA LEU A 93 10.23 -2.79 0.76
C LEU A 93 9.53 -1.47 0.43
N GLY A 94 8.40 -1.54 -0.29
CA GLY A 94 7.60 -0.38 -0.63
C GLY A 94 6.92 0.29 0.57
N GLY A 95 6.59 -0.49 1.60
CA GLY A 95 5.94 -0.06 2.83
C GLY A 95 4.43 -0.34 2.85
N MET A 96 3.92 -0.86 3.98
CA MET A 96 2.53 -1.36 4.16
C MET A 96 1.42 -0.29 4.05
N GLY A 97 1.75 0.97 3.77
CA GLY A 97 0.81 2.09 3.70
C GLY A 97 0.96 3.01 2.49
N SER A 98 1.85 2.71 1.54
CA SER A 98 2.10 3.58 0.38
C SER A 98 2.00 2.82 -0.94
N LEU A 99 1.01 3.20 -1.75
CA LEU A 99 0.81 2.64 -3.09
C LEU A 99 1.99 2.98 -4.01
N THR A 100 2.47 4.24 -3.96
CA THR A 100 3.58 4.71 -4.80
C THR A 100 4.91 4.06 -4.40
N GLY A 101 5.15 3.86 -3.10
CA GLY A 101 6.33 3.14 -2.60
C GLY A 101 6.37 1.70 -3.10
N SER A 102 5.22 1.02 -3.09
CA SER A 102 5.08 -0.36 -3.57
C SER A 102 5.33 -0.47 -5.07
N ILE A 103 4.85 0.48 -5.87
CA ILE A 103 5.08 0.51 -7.33
C ILE A 103 6.57 0.73 -7.64
N ILE A 104 7.21 1.69 -6.98
CA ILE A 104 8.65 1.96 -7.17
C ILE A 104 9.48 0.74 -6.81
N SER A 105 9.18 0.12 -5.66
CA SER A 105 9.83 -1.12 -5.22
C SER A 105 9.66 -2.25 -6.24
N ALA A 106 8.45 -2.47 -6.76
CA ALA A 106 8.19 -3.49 -7.77
C ALA A 106 9.00 -3.26 -9.06
N VAL A 107 9.13 -2.02 -9.52
CA VAL A 107 9.95 -1.69 -10.70
C VAL A 107 11.44 -1.94 -10.42
N VAL A 108 11.96 -1.46 -9.28
CA VAL A 108 13.36 -1.63 -8.90
C VAL A 108 13.71 -3.10 -8.73
N LEU A 109 12.89 -3.86 -7.98
CA LEU A 109 13.10 -5.29 -7.77
C LEU A 109 12.81 -6.15 -9.00
N SER A 110 12.06 -5.67 -9.97
CA SER A 110 11.92 -6.38 -11.24
C SER A 110 13.17 -6.23 -12.12
N ILE A 111 13.89 -5.10 -12.01
CA ILE A 111 15.11 -4.83 -12.79
C ILE A 111 16.36 -5.45 -12.12
N LEU A 112 16.38 -5.46 -10.79
CA LEU A 112 17.48 -6.01 -9.99
C LEU A 112 17.90 -7.45 -10.36
N PRO A 113 16.99 -8.43 -10.53
CA PRO A 113 17.36 -9.80 -10.91
C PRO A 113 17.84 -9.91 -12.36
N GLU A 114 17.50 -8.96 -13.24
CA GLU A 114 18.00 -8.91 -14.62
C GLU A 114 19.46 -8.43 -14.64
N ALA A 115 19.82 -7.46 -13.80
CA ALA A 115 21.20 -7.03 -13.61
C ALA A 115 22.07 -8.12 -12.94
N LEU A 116 21.48 -8.90 -12.03
CA LEU A 116 22.14 -10.00 -11.32
C LEU A 116 22.03 -11.36 -12.03
N ARG A 117 21.67 -11.38 -13.31
CA ARG A 117 21.49 -12.62 -14.08
C ARG A 117 22.73 -13.53 -14.07
N ALA A 118 23.94 -12.95 -13.96
CA ALA A 118 25.20 -13.70 -13.85
C ALA A 118 25.37 -14.48 -12.53
N PHE A 119 24.66 -14.09 -11.45
CA PHE A 119 24.73 -14.70 -10.12
C PHE A 119 23.42 -15.39 -9.73
N ALA A 120 22.78 -16.08 -10.69
CA ALA A 120 21.45 -16.67 -10.53
C ALA A 120 21.28 -17.59 -9.30
N GLN A 121 22.35 -18.28 -8.89
CA GLN A 121 22.38 -19.17 -7.72
C GLN A 121 22.24 -18.42 -6.37
N TYR A 122 22.64 -17.15 -6.29
CA TYR A 122 22.55 -16.36 -5.05
C TYR A 122 21.23 -15.63 -4.88
N ARG A 123 20.30 -15.70 -5.84
CA ARG A 123 19.01 -14.96 -5.81
C ARG A 123 18.23 -15.20 -4.53
N MET A 124 18.14 -16.45 -4.09
CA MET A 124 17.38 -16.81 -2.89
C MET A 124 18.01 -16.25 -1.61
N LEU A 125 19.34 -16.34 -1.50
CA LEU A 125 20.10 -15.75 -0.39
C LEU A 125 19.96 -14.22 -0.36
N ILE A 126 20.01 -13.58 -1.52
CA ILE A 126 19.86 -12.13 -1.65
C ILE A 126 18.47 -11.69 -1.20
N TYR A 127 17.39 -12.37 -1.61
CA TYR A 127 16.04 -12.01 -1.17
C TYR A 127 15.84 -12.18 0.34
N ALA A 128 16.37 -13.26 0.93
CA ALA A 128 16.31 -13.46 2.38
C ALA A 128 17.10 -12.38 3.13
N PHE A 129 18.33 -12.10 2.68
CA PHE A 129 19.17 -11.06 3.26
C PHE A 129 18.52 -9.67 3.15
N LEU A 130 17.94 -9.36 1.99
CA LEU A 130 17.31 -8.08 1.72
C LEU A 130 16.04 -7.90 2.57
N LEU A 131 15.24 -8.96 2.78
CA LEU A 131 14.13 -8.93 3.74
C LEU A 131 14.59 -8.61 5.17
N VAL A 132 15.64 -9.31 5.65
CA VAL A 132 16.19 -9.10 7.00
C VAL A 132 16.76 -7.69 7.15
N LEU A 133 17.51 -7.22 6.15
CA LEU A 133 18.06 -5.87 6.11
C LEU A 133 16.92 -4.82 6.22
N MET A 134 15.82 -5.03 5.50
CA MET A 134 14.67 -4.11 5.52
C MET A 134 14.01 -4.07 6.90
N MET A 135 13.77 -5.24 7.51
CA MET A 135 13.26 -5.32 8.88
C MET A 135 14.16 -4.62 9.89
N LEU A 136 15.48 -4.70 9.69
CA LEU A 136 16.47 -4.05 10.57
C LEU A 136 16.49 -2.52 10.40
N PHE A 137 16.49 -2.03 9.17
CA PHE A 137 16.63 -0.59 8.90
C PHE A 137 15.35 0.20 9.14
N ARG A 138 14.18 -0.36 8.85
CA ARG A 138 12.89 0.29 9.13
C ARG A 138 11.73 -0.69 8.91
N PRO A 139 11.03 -1.18 9.95
CA PRO A 139 9.90 -2.09 9.78
C PRO A 139 8.66 -1.47 9.08
N ILE A 140 8.71 -0.18 8.72
CA ILE A 140 7.61 0.59 8.11
C ILE A 140 7.82 0.79 6.58
N GLY A 141 8.94 0.32 6.01
CA GLY A 141 9.25 0.45 4.56
C GLY A 141 10.08 1.69 4.20
N LEU A 142 10.65 1.70 2.98
CA LEU A 142 11.50 2.80 2.45
C LEU A 142 10.74 4.13 2.30
N CYS A 143 9.42 4.08 2.09
CA CYS A 143 8.55 5.25 1.90
C CYS A 143 7.37 5.27 2.90
N GLY A 144 7.65 5.06 4.20
CA GLY A 144 6.63 4.85 5.24
C GLY A 144 5.56 5.94 5.44
N THR A 145 5.73 7.15 4.91
CA THR A 145 4.74 8.26 5.02
C THR A 145 4.72 9.22 3.84
N TRP A 146 5.61 9.05 2.86
CA TRP A 146 5.67 9.92 1.68
C TRP A 146 4.80 9.30 0.58
N GLU A 147 3.49 9.51 0.65
CA GLU A 147 2.70 9.51 -0.59
C GLU A 147 3.30 10.64 -1.42
N PHE A 148 4.07 10.32 -2.47
CA PHE A 148 4.41 11.26 -3.54
C PHE A 148 3.08 11.69 -4.17
N SER A 149 2.42 12.64 -3.50
CA SER A 149 1.21 13.29 -3.91
C SER A 149 1.61 14.17 -5.07
N LEU A 150 1.62 13.61 -6.28
CA LEU A 150 1.61 14.37 -7.52
C LEU A 150 0.46 15.41 -7.54
N LEU A 151 -0.55 15.22 -6.68
CA LEU A 151 -1.63 16.15 -6.40
C LEU A 151 -1.28 17.32 -5.48
N ASP A 152 -0.17 17.30 -4.75
CA ASP A 152 0.35 18.48 -4.03
C ASP A 152 1.17 19.37 -4.96
N THR A 153 1.93 18.78 -5.89
CA THR A 153 2.59 19.53 -6.97
C THR A 153 1.57 20.21 -7.88
N LEU A 154 0.43 19.58 -8.15
CA LEU A 154 -0.65 20.18 -8.96
C LEU A 154 -1.55 21.15 -8.14
N ARG A 155 -1.68 20.97 -6.82
CA ARG A 155 -2.36 21.94 -5.93
C ARG A 155 -1.50 23.15 -5.61
N GLY A 156 -0.17 23.05 -5.70
CA GLY A 156 0.73 24.21 -5.65
C GLY A 156 0.53 25.19 -6.80
N ILE A 157 0.05 24.72 -7.96
CA ILE A 157 -0.26 25.57 -9.13
C ILE A 157 -1.68 26.16 -9.04
N ARG A 158 -2.58 25.54 -8.26
CA ARG A 158 -3.98 25.99 -8.11
C ARG A 158 -4.25 26.35 -6.65
N GLY A 159 -3.80 27.55 -6.30
CA GLY A 159 -3.75 28.10 -4.95
C GLY A 159 -4.95 27.77 -4.05
N HIS A 160 -4.65 27.11 -2.94
CA HIS A 160 -5.54 27.05 -1.79
C HIS A 160 -4.73 27.34 -0.53
N LYS A 161 -4.95 28.52 0.07
CA LYS A 161 -4.34 28.91 1.35
C LYS A 161 -4.76 27.91 2.43
N PRO A 162 -3.83 27.35 3.23
CA PRO A 162 -4.20 26.50 4.35
C PRO A 162 -4.88 27.33 5.44
N LYS A 163 -6.11 26.92 5.84
CA LYS A 163 -6.80 27.46 7.01
C LYS A 163 -6.18 26.83 8.27
N LYS A 164 -5.52 27.69 9.06
CA LYS A 164 -4.88 27.39 10.35
C LYS A 164 -5.84 26.61 11.29
N PRO A 165 -5.44 25.49 11.92
CA PRO A 165 -6.24 24.85 12.94
C PRO A 165 -6.39 25.79 14.15
N GLN A 166 -7.62 26.21 14.45
CA GLN A 166 -7.94 26.87 15.71
C GLN A 166 -7.95 25.79 16.80
N ALA A 167 -7.13 26.00 17.82
CA ALA A 167 -7.01 25.15 18.98
C ALA A 167 -8.38 24.93 19.67
N PRO A 168 -8.68 23.72 20.18
CA PRO A 168 -9.86 23.50 20.98
C PRO A 168 -9.80 24.35 22.26
N ALA A 169 -10.86 25.10 22.49
CA ALA A 169 -11.06 25.93 23.67
C ALA A 169 -11.00 25.08 24.95
N ALA A 170 -10.36 25.66 25.95
CA ALA A 170 -10.14 25.15 27.29
C ALA A 170 -11.35 24.41 27.88
N VAL A 171 -11.06 23.23 28.40
CA VAL A 171 -11.86 22.48 29.37
C VAL A 171 -12.06 23.38 30.60
N LYS A 172 -13.24 23.97 30.74
CA LYS A 172 -13.67 24.65 31.97
C LYS A 172 -14.32 23.63 32.90
N ARG A 173 -13.52 22.97 33.75
CA ARG A 173 -13.97 22.27 34.96
C ARG A 173 -12.86 22.24 36.01
N GLU A 174 -12.71 23.36 36.70
CA GLU A 174 -12.11 23.63 38.01
C GLU A 174 -12.99 24.78 38.56
N GLU A 175 -13.61 24.81 39.73
CA GLU A 175 -13.57 24.03 40.97
C GLU A 175 -14.99 24.08 41.57
N VAL A 176 -15.46 22.96 42.12
CA VAL A 176 -16.52 22.94 43.15
C VAL A 176 -15.80 22.54 44.42
N SER A 177 -15.40 23.50 45.24
CA SER A 177 -15.18 23.39 46.70
C SER A 177 -14.42 24.62 47.21
N GLU A 178 -15.13 25.68 47.54
CA GLU A 178 -14.70 26.65 48.56
C GLU A 178 -15.92 27.49 48.98
N ASP A 179 -16.62 26.96 49.98
CA ASP A 179 -17.14 27.65 51.17
C ASP A 179 -17.89 29.00 51.09
N ALA A 180 -19.00 29.00 51.86
CA ALA A 180 -19.74 30.12 52.47
C ALA A 180 -20.93 30.74 51.69
#